data_AF-A0A933QFQ3-F1
#
_entry.id   AF-A0A933QFQ3-F1
#
_cell.length_a   1.000
_cell.length_b   1.000
_cell.length_c   1.000
_cell.angle_alpha   90.00
_cell.angle_beta   90.00
_cell.angle_gamma   90.00
#
_symmetry.space_group_name_H-M   'P 1'
#
loop_
_entity.id
_entity.type
_entity.pdbx_description
1 polymer ?
#
loop_
_entity_poly.entity_id
_entity_poly.type
_entity_poly.pdbx_seq_one_letter_code
_entity_poly.pdbx_strand_id
1 'polypeptide(L)' 'MGRPALEVADIFRTHGPLWRKQQAGHLSLGQLKVMSAIEQCRTATL' A
#
# COMPACT_ATOMS: atom_id res chain seq x y z
N MET A 1 -3.05 -1.53 -26.32
CA MET A 1 -3.67 -1.46 -24.99
C MET A 1 -2.88 -0.46 -24.18
N GLY A 2 -3.50 0.66 -23.76
CA GLY A 2 -2.82 1.70 -22.98
C GLY A 2 -2.35 1.15 -21.63
N ARG A 3 -1.20 1.61 -21.16
CA ARG A 3 -0.65 1.18 -19.87
C ARG A 3 -1.69 1.52 -18.78
N PRO A 4 -2.16 0.56 -17.97
CA PRO A 4 -3.06 0.89 -16.87
C PRO A 4 -2.37 1.92 -15.98
N ALA A 5 -3.13 2.93 -15.52
CA ALA A 5 -2.61 3.93 -14.61
C ALA A 5 -2.12 3.23 -13.35
N LEU A 6 -0.84 3.41 -13.00
CA LEU A 6 -0.26 2.83 -11.81
C LEU A 6 -0.88 3.51 -10.59
N GLU A 7 -1.63 2.76 -9.77
CA GLU A 7 -2.14 3.28 -8.51
C GLU A 7 -1.12 3.08 -7.39
N VAL A 8 -1.13 3.98 -6.40
CA VAL A 8 -0.33 3.80 -5.18
C VAL A 8 -0.68 2.47 -4.50
N ALA A 9 -1.95 2.07 -4.54
CA ALA A 9 -2.41 0.80 -4.00
C ALA A 9 -1.71 -0.41 -4.66
N ASP A 10 -1.33 -0.33 -5.94
CA ASP A 10 -0.64 -1.42 -6.63
C ASP A 10 0.81 -1.58 -6.16
N ILE A 11 1.46 -0.46 -5.84
CA ILE A 11 2.81 -0.45 -5.24
C ILE A 11 2.74 -1.12 -3.86
N PHE A 12 1.75 -0.77 -3.03
CA PHE A 12 1.58 -1.36 -1.70
C PHE A 12 1.25 -2.85 -1.78
N ARG A 13 0.39 -3.28 -2.70
CA ARG A 13 0.10 -4.72 -2.89
C ARG A 13 1.34 -5.51 -3.33
N THR A 14 2.16 -4.94 -4.21
CA THR A 14 3.33 -5.63 -4.77
C THR A 14 4.52 -5.65 -3.82
N HIS A 15 4.82 -4.51 -3.20
CA HIS A 15 6.05 -4.32 -2.41
C HIS A 15 5.80 -4.25 -0.90
N GLY A 16 4.58 -3.90 -0.48
CA GLY A 16 4.20 -3.74 0.92
C GLY A 16 4.41 -4.98 1.80
N PRO A 17 4.10 -6.22 1.35
CA PRO A 17 4.35 -7.41 2.16
C PRO A 17 5.83 -7.65 2.48
N LEU A 18 6.72 -7.45 1.51
CA LEU A 18 8.17 -7.60 1.72
C LEU A 18 8.72 -6.51 2.62
N TRP A 19 8.31 -5.26 2.40
CA TRP A 19 8.74 -4.14 3.22
C TRP A 19 8.24 -4.25 4.66
N ARG A 20 6.99 -4.66 4.89
CA ARG A 20 6.44 -4.91 6.23
C ARG A 20 7.23 -5.96 7.00
N LYS A 21 7.69 -7.02 6.32
CA LYS A 21 8.54 -8.04 6.93
C LYS A 21 9.91 -7.49 7.33
N GLN A 22 10.52 -6.65 6.48
CA GLN A 22 11.80 -6.02 6.77
C GLN A 22 11.71 -4.99 7.91
N GLN A 23 10.58 -4.32 8.05
CA GLN A 23 10.33 -3.30 9.08
C GLN A 23 9.58 -3.83 10.31
N ALA A 24 9.52 -5.16 10.47
CA ALA A 24 8.84 -5.77 11.61
C ALA A 24 9.45 -5.26 12.93
N GLY A 25 8.61 -4.78 13.85
CA GLY A 25 9.03 -4.18 15.13
C GLY A 25 9.29 -2.67 15.08
N HIS A 26 9.45 -2.07 13.89
CA HIS A 26 9.61 -0.63 13.71
C HIS A 26 8.31 0.08 13.30
N LEU A 27 7.33 -0.69 12.81
CA LEU A 27 6.03 -0.17 12.41
C LEU A 27 5.08 -0.08 13.60
N SER A 28 4.57 1.12 13.84
CA SER A 28 3.45 1.34 14.76
C SER A 28 2.15 0.80 14.17
N LEU A 29 1.18 0.53 15.05
CA LEU A 29 -0.17 0.12 14.64
C LEU A 29 -0.84 1.15 13.73
N GLY A 30 -0.58 2.44 13.94
CA GLY A 30 -1.08 3.53 13.09
C GLY A 30 -0.54 3.44 11.66
N GLN A 31 0.76 3.18 11.50
CA GLN A 31 1.36 2.99 10.18
C GLN A 31 0.76 1.76 9.48
N LEU A 32 0.62 0.63 10.16
CA LEU A 32 -0.01 -0.56 9.59
C LEU A 32 -1.45 -0.31 9.13
N LYS A 33 -2.23 0.47 9.90
CA LYS A 33 -3.60 0.86 9.51
C LYS A 33 -3.61 1.72 8.25
N VAL A 34 -2.70 2.68 8.13
CA VAL A 34 -2.58 3.52 6.92
C VAL A 34 -2.23 2.67 5.71
N MET A 35 -1.29 1.74 5.82
CA MET A 35 -0.94 0.84 4.73
C MET A 35 -2.16 0.03 4.25
N SER A 36 -2.90 -0.57 5.19
CA SER A 36 -4.11 -1.35 4.88
C SER A 36 -5.21 -0.47 4.26
N ALA A 37 -5.35 0.78 4.70
CA ALA A 37 -6.30 1.72 4.11
C ALA A 37 -5.91 2.06 2.66
N ILE A 38 -4.63 2.30 2.37
CA ILE A 38 -4.14 2.54 1.00
C ILE A 38 -4.36 1.31 0.11
N GLU A 39 -4.12 0.10 0.62
CA GLU A 39 -4.38 -1.15 -0.12
C GLU A 39 -5.88 -1.34 -0.46
N GLN A 40 -6.79 -0.82 0.37
CA GLN A 40 -8.25 -0.94 0.23
C GLN A 40 -8.90 0.22 -0.52
N CYS A 41 -8.32 1.43 -0.45
CA CYS A 41 -8.75 2.57 -1.23
C CYS A 41 -8.35 2.36 -2.69
N ARG A 42 -9.33 2.11 -3.56
CA ARG A 42 -9.22 2.44 -4.99
C ARG A 42 -9.22 3.96 -5.07
N THR A 43 -8.36 4.56 -5.90
CA THR A 43 -8.26 6.01 -6.01
C THR A 43 -9.64 6.59 -6.29
N ALA A 44 -10.30 7.15 -5.27
CA ALA A 44 -11.47 7.98 -5.48
C ALA A 44 -10.92 9.27 -6.08
N THR A 45 -11.22 9.53 -7.35
CA THR A 45 -11.00 10.85 -7.92
C THR A 45 -11.89 11.82 -7.13
N LEU A 46 -11.30 12.49 -6.14
CA LEU A 46 -11.93 13.53 -5.32
C LEU A 46 -11.91 14.85 -6.07
#